data_AF-A0A1M7J2J8-F1
#
_entry.id   AF-A0A1M7J2J8-F1
#
_cell.length_a   1.000
_cell.length_b   1.000
_cell.length_c   1.000
_cell.angle_alpha   90.00
_cell.angle_beta   90.00
_cell.angle_gamma   90.00
#
_symmetry.space_group_name_H-M   'P 1'
#
loop_
_entity.id
_entity.type
_entity.pdbx_description
1 polymer ?
#
loop_
_entity_poly.entity_id
_entity_poly.type
_entity_poly.pdbx_seq_one_letter_code
_entity_poly.pdbx_strand_id
1 'polypeptide(L)'
;MYQILYFLWGTDWHIALKITGYVLISLSFIGIVGTILLENRNPVKAMAYIMLLIFLPILGLVVYYYLGRDLRKKRRFTLKGSKDETLMLRFWESQRKEIEHLQIQLRHLVASKQEISAMLLNTRHSVLSRDNRVQLLLNGEEKFPAVMEALRAAKHHIHIEYYIFAADDVGNEVANILVEKLKEGVEVRFIYDDLGSDDIGDIPDLLEEHGAEVFSFSPVLINFYLNANYRNHRKIIIIDGEVGFTGGINMDARYLNNEKNPVFWRDTHLKLEGDAVNLLQLQFMMSYRYCSKKTFPFGPPYFRRSDLRENCFVDIVASGPDSEFPMAMQTILMAINLAKRSIRISNPYFIPNEQILTALQMAALAGKTVQLILPFRGDSFFVQHAAQSYIKSMLDTGVKVYFYQKGFIHAKSIAIDDNLAIVGSVNLDYRSFYLNSEIAVVVYDKQFLHKLNSAFEQDLQDSVHIERRLWKNRSIWERFIDALCRLLTPLL
;
A
#
# COMPACT_ATOMS: atom_id res chain seq x y z
N MET A 1 11.65 18.59 32.27
CA MET A 1 12.51 17.91 33.27
C MET A 1 13.02 18.94 34.24
N TYR A 2 13.79 19.94 33.80
CA TYR A 2 14.22 21.08 34.64
C TYR A 2 13.10 21.70 35.50
N GLN A 3 11.92 22.01 34.95
CA GLN A 3 10.80 22.59 35.73
C GLN A 3 10.23 21.65 36.81
N ILE A 4 10.16 20.34 36.56
CA ILE A 4 9.70 19.35 37.55
C ILE A 4 10.76 19.16 38.64
N LEU A 5 12.03 19.10 38.24
CA LEU A 5 13.16 19.02 39.16
C LEU A 5 13.27 20.30 40.03
N TYR A 6 13.00 21.46 39.42
CA TYR A 6 12.93 22.76 40.10
C TYR A 6 11.75 22.83 41.07
N PHE A 7 10.56 22.36 40.68
CA PHE A 7 9.39 22.26 41.57
C PHE A 7 9.65 21.36 42.78
N LEU A 8 10.28 20.20 42.58
CA LEU A 8 10.65 19.29 43.66
C LEU A 8 11.74 19.87 44.58
N TRP A 9 12.63 20.72 44.06
CA TRP A 9 13.67 21.35 44.87
C TRP A 9 13.14 22.59 45.62
N GLY A 10 12.36 23.44 44.96
CA GLY A 10 11.88 24.73 45.45
C GLY A 10 10.76 24.66 46.51
N THR A 11 10.43 23.47 46.98
CA THR A 11 9.36 23.21 47.95
C THR A 11 9.95 22.65 49.25
N ASP A 12 9.33 22.89 50.41
CA ASP A 12 9.84 22.50 51.76
C ASP A 12 9.76 20.99 52.06
N TRP A 13 9.76 20.15 51.03
CA TRP A 13 9.66 18.70 51.21
C TRP A 13 10.88 18.15 51.92
N HIS A 14 10.65 17.10 52.70
CA HIS A 14 11.70 16.35 53.36
C HIS A 14 12.74 15.86 52.33
N ILE A 15 14.03 15.96 52.66
CA ILE A 15 15.14 15.65 51.73
C ILE A 15 15.05 14.22 51.16
N ALA A 16 14.57 13.27 51.96
CA ALA A 16 14.34 11.90 51.54
C ALA A 16 13.30 11.78 50.41
N LEU A 17 12.24 12.59 50.44
CA LEU A 17 11.22 12.61 49.38
C LEU A 17 11.78 13.22 48.10
N LYS A 18 12.62 14.26 48.20
CA LYS A 18 13.33 14.84 47.05
C LYS A 18 14.22 13.77 46.40
N ILE A 19 15.13 13.16 47.16
CA ILE A 19 16.04 12.11 46.67
C ILE A 19 15.26 10.96 46.03
N THR A 20 14.22 10.47 46.71
CA THR A 20 13.38 9.38 46.19
C THR A 20 12.71 9.77 44.86
N GLY A 21 12.15 10.97 44.77
CA GLY A 21 11.55 11.49 43.53
C GLY A 21 12.55 11.57 42.37
N TYR A 22 13.76 12.08 42.62
CA TYR A 22 14.84 12.12 41.61
C TYR A 22 15.22 10.72 41.13
N VAL A 23 15.40 9.77 42.04
CA VAL A 23 15.73 8.38 41.71
C VAL A 23 14.62 7.76 40.87
N LEU A 24 13.34 7.91 41.26
CA LEU A 24 12.21 7.36 40.52
C LEU A 24 12.05 7.96 39.12
N ILE A 25 12.19 9.28 38.96
CA ILE A 25 12.13 9.95 37.66
C ILE A 25 13.30 9.49 36.77
N SER A 26 14.50 9.39 37.33
CA SER A 26 15.69 8.97 36.58
C SER A 26 15.57 7.51 36.13
N LEU A 27 15.15 6.61 37.01
CA LEU A 27 14.90 5.20 36.66
C LEU A 27 13.78 5.06 35.63
N SER A 28 12.71 5.84 35.74
CA SER A 28 11.62 5.85 34.75
C SER A 28 12.11 6.34 33.39
N PHE A 29 12.92 7.40 33.35
CA PHE A 29 13.50 7.93 32.13
C PHE A 29 14.45 6.91 31.48
N ILE A 30 15.36 6.32 32.26
CA ILE A 30 16.26 5.25 31.80
C ILE A 30 15.45 4.06 31.28
N GLY A 31 14.40 3.66 31.98
CA GLY A 31 13.51 2.58 31.56
C GLY A 31 12.80 2.86 30.24
N ILE A 32 12.30 4.10 30.04
CA ILE A 32 11.65 4.52 28.79
C ILE A 32 12.66 4.58 27.64
N VAL A 33 13.84 5.17 27.86
CA VAL A 33 14.91 5.21 26.85
C VAL A 33 15.37 3.79 26.51
N GLY A 34 15.58 2.94 27.50
CA GLY A 34 15.89 1.52 27.30
C GLY A 34 14.81 0.81 26.50
N THR A 35 13.53 1.07 26.79
CA THR A 35 12.41 0.53 26.02
C THR A 35 12.44 1.03 24.56
N ILE A 36 12.66 2.33 24.33
CA ILE A 36 12.78 2.89 22.98
C ILE A 36 13.89 2.20 22.19
N LEU A 37 15.06 2.01 22.81
CA LEU A 37 16.21 1.38 22.17
C LEU A 37 15.98 -0.10 21.88
N LEU A 38 15.25 -0.81 22.76
CA LEU A 38 14.95 -2.23 22.58
C LEU A 38 13.79 -2.48 21.60
N GLU A 39 12.80 -1.59 21.53
CA GLU A 39 11.61 -1.73 20.70
C GLU A 39 11.80 -1.15 19.28
N ASN A 40 12.50 -0.02 19.12
CA ASN A 40 12.67 0.62 17.81
C ASN A 40 13.91 0.12 17.07
N ARG A 41 13.68 -0.63 15.99
CA ARG A 41 14.74 -1.08 15.07
C ARG A 41 15.33 0.03 14.20
N ASN A 42 14.63 1.16 14.06
CA ASN A 42 15.10 2.30 13.30
C ASN A 42 15.80 3.31 14.25
N PRO A 43 17.14 3.46 14.16
CA PRO A 43 17.90 4.31 15.07
C PRO A 43 17.53 5.80 14.95
N VAL A 44 17.10 6.25 13.77
CA VAL A 44 16.67 7.64 13.55
C VAL A 44 15.36 7.91 14.27
N LYS A 45 14.39 6.98 14.17
CA LYS A 45 13.10 7.08 14.88
C LYS A 45 13.29 7.01 16.40
N ALA A 46 14.15 6.10 16.86
CA ALA A 46 14.52 5.99 18.27
C ALA A 46 15.13 7.30 18.79
N MET A 47 16.10 7.86 18.06
CA MET A 47 16.74 9.12 18.41
C MET A 47 15.74 10.27 18.48
N ALA A 48 14.82 10.37 17.51
CA ALA A 48 13.78 11.41 17.51
C ALA A 48 12.90 11.35 18.77
N TYR A 49 12.46 10.16 19.20
CA TYR A 49 11.68 10.00 20.43
C TYR A 49 12.50 10.33 21.67
N ILE A 50 13.77 9.93 21.73
CA ILE A 50 14.67 10.26 22.84
C ILE A 50 14.87 11.78 22.91
N MET A 51 15.12 12.46 21.78
CA MET A 51 15.25 13.91 21.74
C MET A 51 13.96 14.61 22.19
N LEU A 52 12.80 14.16 21.70
CA LEU A 52 11.52 14.72 22.13
C LEU A 52 11.28 14.53 23.63
N LEU A 53 11.66 13.38 24.19
CA LEU A 53 11.63 13.11 25.63
C LEU A 53 12.62 13.96 26.43
N ILE A 54 13.76 14.34 25.87
CA ILE A 54 14.74 15.20 26.53
C ILE A 54 14.24 16.65 26.55
N PHE A 55 13.85 17.18 25.40
CA PHE A 55 13.49 18.60 25.23
C PHE A 55 12.07 18.92 25.70
N LEU A 56 11.12 18.01 25.49
CA LEU A 56 9.70 18.20 25.82
C LEU A 56 9.17 16.98 26.57
N PRO A 57 9.59 16.70 27.82
CA PRO A 57 9.43 15.36 28.42
C PRO A 57 7.99 14.87 28.57
N ILE A 58 7.06 15.76 28.93
CA ILE A 58 5.64 15.41 29.06
C ILE A 58 5.06 15.12 27.66
N LEU A 59 5.26 16.04 26.71
CA LEU A 59 4.78 15.87 25.33
C LEU A 59 5.43 14.66 24.66
N GLY A 60 6.74 14.46 24.83
CA GLY A 60 7.50 13.35 24.31
C GLY A 60 7.05 12.01 24.85
N LEU A 61 6.64 11.96 26.13
CA LEU A 61 6.06 10.76 26.71
C LEU A 61 4.68 10.47 26.12
N VAL A 62 3.82 11.50 25.96
CA VAL A 62 2.53 11.37 25.28
C VAL A 62 2.72 10.89 23.84
N VAL A 63 3.57 11.56 23.07
CA VAL A 63 3.87 11.23 21.66
C VAL A 63 4.48 9.84 21.54
N TYR A 64 5.44 9.46 22.38
CA TYR A 64 6.01 8.11 22.36
C TYR A 64 4.96 7.05 22.70
N TYR A 65 4.11 7.31 23.69
CA TYR A 65 3.06 6.39 24.10
C TYR A 65 2.05 6.13 22.97
N TYR A 66 1.65 7.17 22.22
CA TYR A 66 0.64 7.05 21.15
C TYR A 66 1.23 6.69 19.78
N LEU A 67 2.44 7.12 19.43
CA LEU A 67 3.02 6.97 18.08
C LEU A 67 4.32 6.12 18.04
N GLY A 68 5.02 6.02 19.17
CA GLY A 68 6.34 5.37 19.24
C GLY A 68 6.32 3.92 19.65
N ARG A 69 5.27 3.50 20.35
CA ARG A 69 5.12 2.15 20.87
C ARG A 69 4.51 1.19 19.85
N ASP A 70 5.29 0.20 19.43
CA ASP A 70 4.83 -0.88 18.56
C ASP A 70 4.28 -2.06 19.37
N LEU A 71 3.30 -1.78 20.25
CA LEU A 71 2.79 -2.75 21.24
C LEU A 71 2.07 -3.96 20.62
N ARG A 72 1.79 -3.96 19.30
CA ARG A 72 0.83 -4.90 18.68
C ARG A 72 1.36 -5.73 17.50
N LYS A 73 2.52 -5.41 16.91
CA LYS A 73 3.08 -6.18 15.76
C LYS A 73 3.17 -7.69 16.05
N LYS A 74 3.44 -8.07 17.30
CA LYS A 74 3.66 -9.47 17.71
C LYS A 74 2.40 -10.29 18.02
N ARG A 75 1.21 -9.70 18.20
CA ARG A 75 0.03 -10.44 18.74
C ARG A 75 -1.23 -10.42 17.89
N ARG A 76 -1.40 -9.48 16.96
CA ARG A 76 -2.69 -9.30 16.25
C ARG A 76 -2.77 -9.93 14.87
N PHE A 77 -1.66 -10.04 14.16
CA PHE A 77 -1.67 -10.42 12.74
C PHE A 77 -1.00 -11.77 12.45
N THR A 78 -0.37 -12.41 13.44
CA THR A 78 0.29 -13.69 13.22
C THR A 78 -0.73 -14.82 13.23
N LEU A 79 -1.04 -15.36 12.04
CA LEU A 79 -1.60 -16.71 11.87
C LEU A 79 -0.56 -17.83 12.15
N LYS A 80 0.63 -17.45 12.64
CA LYS A 80 1.75 -18.35 12.93
C LYS A 80 1.34 -19.40 13.98
N GLY A 81 1.34 -20.67 13.58
CA GLY A 81 0.86 -21.82 14.34
C GLY A 81 -0.62 -22.18 14.14
N SER A 82 -1.35 -21.50 13.26
CA SER A 82 -2.77 -21.79 13.01
C SER A 82 -2.97 -22.97 12.05
N LYS A 83 -4.18 -23.56 12.08
CA LYS A 83 -4.60 -24.57 11.10
C LYS A 83 -4.57 -24.01 9.66
N ASP A 84 -4.90 -22.73 9.51
CA ASP A 84 -4.94 -22.05 8.21
C ASP A 84 -3.53 -21.88 7.62
N GLU A 85 -2.54 -21.52 8.44
CA GLU A 85 -1.13 -21.49 8.03
C GLU A 85 -0.65 -22.88 7.60
N THR A 86 -1.02 -23.93 8.33
CA THR A 86 -0.66 -25.31 7.96
C THR A 86 -1.28 -25.71 6.61
N LEU A 87 -2.54 -25.35 6.36
CA LEU A 87 -3.21 -25.61 5.09
C LEU A 87 -2.55 -24.84 3.93
N MET A 88 -2.24 -23.55 4.14
CA MET A 88 -1.52 -22.76 3.14
C MET A 88 -0.13 -23.32 2.84
N LEU A 89 0.63 -23.73 3.87
CA LEU A 89 1.95 -24.34 3.68
C LEU A 89 1.86 -25.63 2.86
N ARG A 90 0.89 -26.49 3.16
CA ARG A 90 0.66 -27.72 2.38
C ARG A 90 0.27 -27.41 0.94
N PHE A 91 -0.59 -26.42 0.73
CA PHE A 91 -0.93 -25.97 -0.62
C PHE A 91 0.32 -25.48 -1.36
N TRP A 92 1.13 -24.62 -0.75
CA TRP A 92 2.39 -24.13 -1.31
C TRP A 92 3.35 -25.26 -1.69
N GLU A 93 3.56 -26.20 -0.78
CA GLU A 93 4.44 -27.35 -1.03
C GLU A 93 3.91 -28.24 -2.15
N SER A 94 2.59 -28.43 -2.23
CA SER A 94 1.97 -29.24 -3.29
C SER A 94 2.14 -28.63 -4.68
N GLN A 95 2.14 -27.29 -4.79
CA GLN A 95 2.26 -26.58 -6.07
C GLN A 95 3.71 -26.31 -6.46
N ARG A 96 4.68 -26.48 -5.55
CA ARG A 96 6.06 -26.02 -5.71
C ARG A 96 6.72 -26.49 -7.01
N LYS A 97 6.61 -27.78 -7.35
CA LYS A 97 7.22 -28.34 -8.57
C LYS A 97 6.65 -27.72 -9.85
N GLU A 98 5.33 -27.50 -9.88
CA GLU A 98 4.65 -26.86 -11.00
C GLU A 98 5.11 -25.41 -11.15
N ILE A 99 5.19 -24.67 -10.03
CA ILE A 99 5.65 -23.28 -10.00
C ILE A 99 7.11 -23.16 -10.44
N GLU A 100 8.00 -24.05 -9.99
CA GLU A 100 9.41 -24.07 -10.41
C GLU A 100 9.53 -24.28 -11.94
N HIS A 101 8.66 -25.10 -12.54
CA HIS A 101 8.60 -25.25 -14.00
C HIS A 101 8.10 -23.97 -14.69
N LEU A 102 7.03 -23.35 -14.17
CA LEU A 102 6.53 -22.06 -14.68
C LEU A 102 7.59 -20.96 -14.59
N GLN A 103 8.40 -20.95 -13.52
CA GLN A 103 9.51 -20.03 -13.37
C GLN A 103 10.61 -20.25 -14.41
N ILE A 104 10.89 -21.49 -14.82
CA ILE A 104 11.80 -21.74 -15.94
C ILE A 104 11.23 -21.15 -17.23
N GLN A 105 9.95 -21.36 -17.52
CA GLN A 105 9.27 -20.76 -18.69
C GLN A 105 9.33 -19.23 -18.65
N LEU A 106 9.01 -18.63 -17.50
CA LEU A 106 9.08 -17.19 -17.29
C LEU A 106 10.49 -16.65 -17.53
N ARG A 107 11.53 -17.36 -17.08
CA ARG A 107 12.94 -16.96 -17.31
C ARG A 107 13.26 -16.85 -18.81
N HIS A 108 12.69 -17.70 -19.66
CA HIS A 108 12.87 -17.57 -21.11
C HIS A 108 12.20 -16.31 -21.69
N LEU A 109 11.12 -15.82 -21.06
CA LEU A 109 10.39 -14.63 -21.51
C LEU A 109 11.00 -13.32 -20.98
N VAL A 110 11.44 -13.31 -19.72
CA VAL A 110 11.84 -12.07 -19.02
C VAL A 110 13.27 -12.09 -18.48
N ALA A 111 14.06 -13.11 -18.80
CA ALA A 111 15.44 -13.29 -18.36
C ALA A 111 15.55 -13.22 -16.82
N SER A 112 16.48 -12.41 -16.31
CA SER A 112 16.74 -12.25 -14.87
C SER A 112 15.55 -11.66 -14.10
N LYS A 113 14.55 -11.05 -14.76
CA LYS A 113 13.36 -10.51 -14.05
C LYS A 113 12.51 -11.59 -13.38
N GLN A 114 12.66 -12.83 -13.81
CA GLN A 114 12.04 -13.99 -13.16
C GLN A 114 12.46 -14.14 -11.69
N GLU A 115 13.64 -13.64 -11.32
CA GLU A 115 14.13 -13.70 -9.93
C GLU A 115 13.18 -13.03 -8.93
N ILE A 116 12.33 -12.09 -9.38
CA ILE A 116 11.24 -11.52 -8.57
C ILE A 116 10.28 -12.63 -8.12
N SER A 117 9.78 -13.43 -9.06
CA SER A 117 8.92 -14.58 -8.76
C SER A 117 9.63 -15.59 -7.85
N ALA A 118 10.93 -15.84 -8.07
CA ALA A 118 11.69 -16.74 -7.21
C ALA A 118 11.78 -16.21 -5.76
N MET A 119 12.03 -14.92 -5.58
CA MET A 119 12.04 -14.27 -4.27
C MET A 119 10.68 -14.39 -3.59
N LEU A 120 9.60 -14.12 -4.31
CA LEU A 120 8.23 -14.19 -3.79
C LEU A 120 7.83 -15.61 -3.39
N LEU A 121 8.23 -16.62 -4.17
CA LEU A 121 8.01 -18.03 -3.85
C LEU A 121 8.79 -18.45 -2.60
N ASN A 122 10.09 -18.12 -2.55
CA ASN A 122 10.97 -18.52 -1.44
C ASN A 122 10.61 -17.84 -0.12
N THR A 123 9.99 -16.67 -0.17
CA THR A 123 9.47 -15.95 1.00
C THR A 123 8.00 -16.27 1.29
N ARG A 124 7.34 -17.12 0.49
CA ARG A 124 5.94 -17.54 0.63
C ARG A 124 4.92 -16.40 0.56
N HIS A 125 5.18 -15.40 -0.28
CA HIS A 125 4.28 -14.26 -0.47
C HIS A 125 3.44 -14.34 -1.75
N SER A 126 3.93 -15.03 -2.79
CA SER A 126 3.19 -15.28 -4.03
C SER A 126 3.52 -16.65 -4.58
N VAL A 127 2.61 -17.18 -5.39
CA VAL A 127 2.91 -18.26 -6.34
C VAL A 127 2.67 -17.75 -7.75
N LEU A 128 3.55 -18.13 -8.68
CA LEU A 128 3.45 -17.68 -10.06
C LEU A 128 2.26 -18.35 -10.74
N SER A 129 1.37 -17.54 -11.30
CA SER A 129 0.31 -17.99 -12.19
C SER A 129 0.66 -17.66 -13.65
N ARG A 130 0.17 -18.44 -14.61
CA ARG A 130 0.45 -18.24 -16.06
C ARG A 130 -0.79 -17.94 -16.87
N ASP A 131 -1.85 -18.71 -16.67
CA ASP A 131 -3.01 -18.71 -17.56
C ASP A 131 -4.00 -17.62 -17.11
N ASN A 132 -3.60 -16.36 -17.32
CA ASN A 132 -4.34 -15.18 -16.88
C ASN A 132 -4.71 -14.26 -18.04
N ARG A 133 -5.68 -13.39 -17.80
CA ARG A 133 -5.93 -12.19 -18.59
C ARG A 133 -5.93 -10.99 -17.66
N VAL A 134 -5.15 -9.97 -18.02
CA VAL A 134 -5.08 -8.72 -17.26
C VAL A 134 -5.49 -7.56 -18.14
N GLN A 135 -6.60 -6.92 -17.79
CA GLN A 135 -7.10 -5.72 -18.44
C GLN A 135 -6.74 -4.50 -17.62
N LEU A 136 -6.10 -3.53 -18.28
CA LEU A 136 -5.85 -2.19 -17.74
C LEU A 136 -7.15 -1.40 -17.77
N LEU A 137 -7.49 -0.76 -16.65
CA LEU A 137 -8.65 0.12 -16.49
C LEU A 137 -8.15 1.49 -16.05
N LEU A 138 -8.39 2.51 -16.85
CA LEU A 138 -7.99 3.88 -16.58
C LEU A 138 -9.16 4.65 -15.96
N ASN A 139 -8.91 5.26 -14.80
CA ASN A 139 -9.84 6.12 -14.09
C ASN A 139 -11.19 5.43 -13.74
N GLY A 140 -12.15 6.21 -13.25
CA GLY A 140 -13.47 5.70 -12.86
C GLY A 140 -14.31 5.28 -14.06
N GLU A 141 -14.14 5.94 -15.21
CA GLU A 141 -14.94 5.74 -16.41
C GLU A 141 -14.78 4.35 -17.02
N GLU A 142 -13.59 3.73 -16.90
CA GLU A 142 -13.39 2.34 -17.29
C GLU A 142 -13.62 1.38 -16.13
N LYS A 143 -13.22 1.76 -14.91
CA LYS A 143 -13.27 0.89 -13.73
C LYS A 143 -14.68 0.60 -13.27
N PHE A 144 -15.51 1.63 -13.06
CA PHE A 144 -16.82 1.43 -12.44
C PHE A 144 -17.76 0.61 -13.31
N PRO A 145 -17.92 0.89 -14.63
CA PRO A 145 -18.77 0.05 -15.49
C PRO A 145 -18.33 -1.42 -15.49
N ALA A 146 -17.02 -1.70 -15.57
CA ALA A 146 -16.49 -3.06 -15.55
C ALA A 146 -16.79 -3.79 -14.23
N VAL A 147 -16.69 -3.08 -13.09
CA VAL A 147 -17.04 -3.63 -11.78
C VAL A 147 -18.55 -3.88 -11.69
N MET A 148 -19.39 -2.92 -12.06
CA MET A 148 -20.85 -3.07 -11.98
C MET A 148 -21.34 -4.22 -12.85
N GLU A 149 -20.81 -4.38 -14.05
CA GLU A 149 -21.11 -5.51 -14.94
C GLU A 149 -20.75 -6.85 -14.28
N ALA A 150 -19.55 -6.96 -13.72
CA ALA A 150 -19.10 -8.19 -13.06
C ALA A 150 -19.94 -8.52 -11.82
N LEU A 151 -20.29 -7.52 -10.99
CA LEU A 151 -21.14 -7.71 -9.81
C LEU A 151 -22.55 -8.18 -10.21
N ARG A 152 -23.15 -7.59 -11.25
CA ARG A 152 -24.45 -8.02 -11.77
C ARG A 152 -24.42 -9.44 -12.36
N ALA A 153 -23.27 -9.88 -12.86
CA ALA A 153 -23.09 -11.22 -13.41
C ALA A 153 -22.86 -12.31 -12.34
N ALA A 154 -22.61 -11.92 -11.08
CA ALA A 154 -22.30 -12.84 -9.99
C ALA A 154 -23.42 -13.86 -9.74
N LYS A 155 -23.02 -15.11 -9.46
CA LYS A 155 -23.92 -16.26 -9.28
C LYS A 155 -23.74 -16.98 -7.95
N HIS A 156 -22.59 -16.87 -7.31
CA HIS A 156 -22.27 -17.61 -6.10
C HIS A 156 -21.79 -16.71 -4.96
N HIS A 157 -20.75 -15.91 -5.19
CA HIS A 157 -20.19 -15.06 -4.14
C HIS A 157 -19.52 -13.80 -4.65
N ILE A 158 -19.56 -12.77 -3.82
CA ILE A 158 -18.87 -11.51 -4.00
C ILE A 158 -18.07 -11.20 -2.72
N HIS A 159 -16.77 -10.98 -2.87
CA HIS A 159 -15.89 -10.56 -1.79
C HIS A 159 -15.32 -9.18 -2.10
N ILE A 160 -15.47 -8.24 -1.17
CA ILE A 160 -15.00 -6.86 -1.32
C ILE A 160 -14.14 -6.49 -0.13
N GLU A 161 -12.97 -5.92 -0.40
CA GLU A 161 -12.06 -5.33 0.58
C GLU A 161 -11.59 -3.96 0.07
N TYR A 162 -11.89 -2.87 0.77
CA TYR A 162 -11.54 -1.50 0.33
C TYR A 162 -10.97 -0.61 1.42
N TYR A 163 -10.06 0.28 1.02
CA TYR A 163 -9.57 1.38 1.86
C TYR A 163 -10.61 2.50 2.02
N ILE A 164 -11.05 3.09 0.90
CA ILE A 164 -12.12 4.09 0.87
C ILE A 164 -13.30 3.52 0.10
N PHE A 165 -14.44 3.50 0.75
CA PHE A 165 -15.75 3.26 0.16
C PHE A 165 -16.69 4.38 0.62
N ALA A 166 -17.11 5.23 -0.31
CA ALA A 166 -17.92 6.41 -0.01
C ALA A 166 -19.39 6.17 -0.38
N ALA A 167 -20.33 6.69 0.41
CA ALA A 167 -21.77 6.65 0.13
C ALA A 167 -22.19 7.73 -0.87
N ASP A 168 -21.61 7.71 -2.07
CA ASP A 168 -21.90 8.61 -3.19
C ASP A 168 -22.63 7.89 -4.34
N ASP A 169 -22.77 8.55 -5.50
CA ASP A 169 -23.43 7.98 -6.69
C ASP A 169 -22.89 6.58 -7.04
N VAL A 170 -21.58 6.35 -6.88
CA VAL A 170 -20.94 5.06 -7.21
C VAL A 170 -21.11 4.05 -6.09
N GLY A 171 -20.80 4.42 -4.85
CA GLY A 171 -20.86 3.49 -3.73
C GLY A 171 -22.29 3.02 -3.44
N ASN A 172 -23.28 3.90 -3.57
CA ASN A 172 -24.69 3.52 -3.43
C ASN A 172 -25.16 2.60 -4.57
N GLU A 173 -24.71 2.83 -5.81
CA GLU A 173 -25.02 1.91 -6.92
C GLU A 173 -24.43 0.51 -6.66
N VAL A 174 -23.18 0.42 -6.19
CA VAL A 174 -22.59 -0.86 -5.79
C VAL A 174 -23.41 -1.50 -4.68
N ALA A 175 -23.73 -0.76 -3.61
CA ALA A 175 -24.50 -1.29 -2.48
C ALA A 175 -25.85 -1.84 -2.93
N ASN A 176 -26.55 -1.15 -3.83
CA ASN A 176 -27.82 -1.60 -4.40
C ASN A 176 -27.66 -2.93 -5.16
N ILE A 177 -26.63 -3.06 -6.00
CA ILE A 177 -26.35 -4.33 -6.72
C ILE A 177 -26.06 -5.46 -5.72
N LEU A 178 -25.30 -5.19 -4.65
CA LEU A 178 -25.02 -6.20 -3.63
C LEU A 178 -26.29 -6.64 -2.89
N VAL A 179 -27.19 -5.70 -2.57
CA VAL A 179 -28.50 -6.00 -1.98
C VAL A 179 -29.36 -6.86 -2.93
N GLU A 180 -29.38 -6.56 -4.22
CA GLU A 180 -30.05 -7.39 -5.24
C GLU A 180 -29.46 -8.80 -5.27
N LYS A 181 -28.13 -8.92 -5.25
CA LYS A 181 -27.43 -10.20 -5.27
C LYS A 181 -27.65 -11.03 -4.02
N LEU A 182 -27.69 -10.41 -2.85
CA LEU A 182 -28.07 -11.07 -1.59
C LEU A 182 -29.48 -11.65 -1.67
N LYS A 183 -30.44 -10.93 -2.26
CA LYS A 183 -31.82 -11.42 -2.48
C LYS A 183 -31.88 -12.60 -3.46
N GLU A 184 -30.96 -12.66 -4.41
CA GLU A 184 -30.77 -13.80 -5.33
C GLU A 184 -30.05 -15.00 -4.67
N GLY A 185 -29.57 -14.84 -3.44
CA GLY A 185 -28.86 -15.89 -2.69
C GLY A 185 -27.35 -15.93 -2.92
N VAL A 186 -26.76 -14.90 -3.55
CA VAL A 186 -25.31 -14.74 -3.69
C VAL A 186 -24.70 -14.34 -2.35
N GLU A 187 -23.65 -15.04 -1.93
CA GLU A 187 -22.94 -14.70 -0.68
C GLU A 187 -22.16 -13.39 -0.84
N VAL A 188 -22.34 -12.42 0.07
CA VAL A 188 -21.55 -11.19 0.07
C VAL A 188 -20.72 -11.10 1.36
N ARG A 189 -19.41 -10.88 1.20
CA ARG A 189 -18.50 -10.54 2.30
C ARG A 189 -17.85 -9.20 2.03
N PHE A 190 -18.03 -8.26 2.93
CA PHE A 190 -17.64 -6.87 2.75
C PHE A 190 -16.71 -6.41 3.89
N ILE A 191 -15.50 -5.98 3.52
CA ILE A 191 -14.49 -5.48 4.46
C ILE A 191 -14.13 -4.05 4.04
N TYR A 192 -14.18 -3.11 4.97
CA TYR A 192 -13.81 -1.72 4.73
C TYR A 192 -12.80 -1.25 5.78
N ASP A 193 -11.94 -0.28 5.45
CA ASP A 193 -11.09 0.37 6.46
C ASP A 193 -11.89 1.37 7.29
N ASP A 194 -11.80 1.23 8.61
CA ASP A 194 -12.54 2.05 9.58
C ASP A 194 -12.28 3.55 9.48
N LEU A 195 -11.04 3.93 9.16
CA LEU A 195 -10.60 5.32 9.14
C LEU A 195 -10.60 5.88 7.70
N GLY A 196 -10.28 5.04 6.71
CA GLY A 196 -10.28 5.43 5.31
C GLY A 196 -11.68 5.61 4.72
N SER A 197 -12.69 4.92 5.27
CA SER A 197 -14.07 4.99 4.79
C SER A 197 -14.96 5.77 5.78
N ASP A 198 -14.56 6.99 6.13
CA ASP A 198 -15.32 7.89 7.00
C ASP A 198 -16.67 8.33 6.39
N ASP A 199 -16.70 8.50 5.07
CA ASP A 199 -17.90 8.85 4.29
C ASP A 199 -18.74 7.62 3.84
N ILE A 200 -18.60 6.44 4.49
CA ILE A 200 -19.30 5.21 4.08
C ILE A 200 -20.80 5.16 4.43
N GLY A 201 -21.27 6.06 5.30
CA GLY A 201 -22.67 6.17 5.71
C GLY A 201 -23.24 4.85 6.26
N ASP A 202 -24.52 4.60 5.97
CA ASP A 202 -25.27 3.44 6.48
C ASP A 202 -25.11 2.18 5.58
N ILE A 203 -24.20 2.20 4.59
CA ILE A 203 -23.99 1.07 3.67
C ILE A 203 -23.63 -0.23 4.42
N PRO A 204 -22.74 -0.23 5.44
CA PRO A 204 -22.45 -1.43 6.20
C PRO A 204 -23.70 -2.05 6.83
N ASP A 205 -24.51 -1.23 7.52
CA ASP A 205 -25.73 -1.65 8.20
C ASP A 205 -26.76 -2.18 7.19
N LEU A 206 -26.96 -1.47 6.08
CA LEU A 206 -27.83 -1.89 4.98
C LEU A 206 -27.46 -3.28 4.45
N LEU A 207 -26.17 -3.56 4.27
CA LEU A 207 -25.70 -4.85 3.77
C LEU A 207 -25.86 -5.96 4.82
N GLU A 208 -25.57 -5.68 6.10
CA GLU A 208 -25.78 -6.63 7.20
C GLU A 208 -27.26 -7.01 7.34
N GLU A 209 -28.17 -6.04 7.26
CA GLU A 209 -29.63 -6.27 7.32
C GLU A 209 -30.13 -7.20 6.21
N HIS A 210 -29.46 -7.20 5.06
CA HIS A 210 -29.77 -8.09 3.92
C HIS A 210 -28.96 -9.40 3.94
N GLY A 211 -28.18 -9.66 4.99
CA GLY A 211 -27.50 -10.94 5.22
C GLY A 211 -26.05 -11.00 4.75
N ALA A 212 -25.42 -9.87 4.39
CA ALA A 212 -23.98 -9.84 4.12
C ALA A 212 -23.16 -10.06 5.39
N GLU A 213 -21.97 -10.63 5.25
CA GLU A 213 -20.97 -10.61 6.33
C GLU A 213 -20.11 -9.34 6.20
N VAL A 214 -20.33 -8.37 7.09
CA VAL A 214 -19.64 -7.08 7.05
C VAL A 214 -18.64 -6.95 8.20
N PHE A 215 -17.45 -6.42 7.92
CA PHE A 215 -16.44 -6.17 8.94
C PHE A 215 -15.62 -4.90 8.70
N SER A 216 -15.46 -4.10 9.75
CA SER A 216 -14.47 -3.02 9.79
C SER A 216 -13.05 -3.58 10.01
N PHE A 217 -12.09 -3.15 9.18
CA PHE A 217 -10.68 -3.48 9.30
C PHE A 217 -9.98 -2.52 10.26
N SER A 218 -9.32 -3.09 11.26
CA SER A 218 -8.56 -2.35 12.29
C SER A 218 -9.34 -1.20 12.94
N PRO A 219 -10.50 -1.47 13.58
CA PRO A 219 -11.34 -0.40 14.14
C PRO A 219 -10.59 0.48 15.15
N VAL A 220 -10.78 1.78 15.04
CA VAL A 220 -10.21 2.82 15.91
C VAL A 220 -11.24 3.14 16.99
N LEU A 221 -11.26 2.32 18.04
CA LEU A 221 -12.05 2.62 19.24
C LEU A 221 -11.50 3.89 19.90
N ILE A 222 -12.39 4.82 20.29
CA ILE A 222 -12.11 6.15 20.90
C ILE A 222 -11.05 6.11 22.02
N ASN A 223 -10.88 4.97 22.70
CA ASN A 223 -9.89 4.79 23.77
C ASN A 223 -8.45 4.44 23.31
N PHE A 224 -8.17 4.20 22.02
CA PHE A 224 -6.83 3.75 21.58
C PHE A 224 -6.46 4.17 20.15
N TYR A 225 -5.91 5.38 19.99
CA TYR A 225 -5.27 5.90 18.76
C TYR A 225 -4.12 5.04 18.20
N LEU A 226 -3.65 4.00 18.92
CA LEU A 226 -2.58 3.10 18.49
C LEU A 226 -2.90 2.32 17.19
N ASN A 227 -4.16 2.19 16.79
CA ASN A 227 -4.55 1.51 15.55
C ASN A 227 -4.52 2.41 14.30
N ALA A 228 -4.52 3.74 14.46
CA ALA A 228 -4.64 4.68 13.33
C ALA A 228 -3.47 4.58 12.33
N ASN A 229 -2.31 4.09 12.78
CA ASN A 229 -1.12 3.95 11.93
C ASN A 229 -1.18 2.75 10.98
N TYR A 230 -1.95 1.71 11.30
CA TYR A 230 -2.03 0.48 10.49
C TYR A 230 -3.34 0.46 9.74
N ARG A 231 -3.31 0.78 8.44
CA ARG A 231 -4.50 0.90 7.60
C ARG A 231 -4.50 -0.12 6.48
N ASN A 232 -5.70 -0.53 6.09
CA ASN A 232 -5.88 -1.38 4.93
C ASN A 232 -5.93 -0.53 3.67
N HIS A 233 -4.83 -0.45 2.93
CA HIS A 233 -4.76 0.34 1.72
C HIS A 233 -5.07 -0.48 0.45
N ARG A 234 -5.50 -1.74 0.61
CA ARG A 234 -5.86 -2.62 -0.50
C ARG A 234 -7.23 -2.27 -1.08
N LYS A 235 -7.40 -2.58 -2.35
CA LYS A 235 -8.69 -2.57 -3.06
C LYS A 235 -8.80 -3.90 -3.77
N ILE A 236 -9.69 -4.77 -3.33
CA ILE A 236 -9.89 -6.12 -3.86
C ILE A 236 -11.40 -6.32 -4.05
N ILE A 237 -11.80 -6.74 -5.25
CA ILE A 237 -13.13 -7.29 -5.52
C ILE A 237 -12.91 -8.66 -6.14
N ILE A 238 -13.65 -9.67 -5.69
CA ILE A 238 -13.63 -11.01 -6.26
C ILE A 238 -15.06 -11.45 -6.48
N ILE A 239 -15.35 -11.92 -7.69
CA ILE A 239 -16.65 -12.41 -8.11
C ILE A 239 -16.49 -13.86 -8.53
N ASP A 240 -17.20 -14.76 -7.84
CA ASP A 240 -17.29 -16.19 -8.11
C ASP A 240 -15.96 -16.95 -8.16
N GLY A 241 -14.87 -16.34 -7.68
CA GLY A 241 -13.50 -16.88 -7.80
C GLY A 241 -12.97 -16.86 -9.25
N GLU A 242 -13.66 -16.15 -10.16
CA GLU A 242 -13.39 -16.15 -11.61
C GLU A 242 -12.93 -14.79 -12.11
N VAL A 243 -13.47 -13.70 -11.55
CA VAL A 243 -13.12 -12.32 -11.90
C VAL A 243 -12.63 -11.59 -10.65
N GLY A 244 -11.49 -10.90 -10.78
CA GLY A 244 -10.90 -10.09 -9.72
C GLY A 244 -10.63 -8.66 -10.15
N PHE A 245 -10.67 -7.72 -9.21
CA PHE A 245 -10.26 -6.33 -9.44
C PHE A 245 -9.29 -5.86 -8.36
N THR A 246 -8.25 -5.15 -8.75
CA THR A 246 -7.33 -4.48 -7.82
C THR A 246 -6.55 -3.34 -8.49
N GLY A 247 -5.99 -2.41 -7.70
CA GLY A 247 -5.23 -1.27 -8.22
C GLY A 247 -5.26 -0.04 -7.30
N GLY A 248 -5.16 1.16 -7.87
CA GLY A 248 -5.10 2.42 -7.11
C GLY A 248 -6.46 3.05 -6.79
N ILE A 249 -7.48 2.77 -7.62
CA ILE A 249 -8.80 3.42 -7.58
C ILE A 249 -9.67 2.94 -6.40
N ASN A 250 -10.12 3.89 -5.57
CA ASN A 250 -11.08 3.64 -4.48
C ASN A 250 -12.53 3.48 -4.98
N MET A 251 -13.48 3.17 -4.08
CA MET A 251 -14.90 3.23 -4.41
C MET A 251 -15.45 4.62 -4.07
N ASP A 252 -15.21 5.57 -4.97
CA ASP A 252 -15.50 6.99 -4.77
C ASP A 252 -15.74 7.68 -6.12
N ALA A 253 -16.82 8.44 -6.24
CA ALA A 253 -17.26 9.12 -7.44
C ALA A 253 -16.28 10.20 -7.92
N ARG A 254 -15.31 10.64 -7.10
CA ARG A 254 -14.26 11.59 -7.52
C ARG A 254 -13.42 11.11 -8.70
N TYR A 255 -13.35 9.79 -8.92
CA TYR A 255 -12.64 9.20 -10.04
C TYR A 255 -13.41 9.26 -11.37
N LEU A 256 -14.68 9.69 -11.34
CA LEU A 256 -15.45 9.99 -12.55
C LEU A 256 -15.11 11.42 -13.02
N ASN A 257 -14.36 11.58 -14.10
CA ASN A 257 -13.97 12.89 -14.63
C ASN A 257 -15.09 13.52 -15.48
N ASN A 258 -16.24 13.74 -14.85
CA ASN A 258 -17.39 14.44 -15.41
C ASN A 258 -17.50 15.86 -14.85
N GLU A 259 -18.49 16.62 -15.30
CA GLU A 259 -18.69 18.04 -14.91
C GLU A 259 -18.96 18.24 -13.41
N LYS A 260 -19.36 17.21 -12.66
CA LYS A 260 -19.59 17.31 -11.21
C LYS A 260 -18.28 17.35 -10.40
N ASN A 261 -17.18 16.85 -10.96
CA ASN A 261 -15.90 16.74 -10.26
C ASN A 261 -14.90 17.79 -10.77
N PRO A 262 -14.45 18.74 -9.92
CA PRO A 262 -13.62 19.87 -10.36
C PRO A 262 -12.17 19.48 -10.67
N VAL A 263 -11.72 18.32 -10.20
CA VAL A 263 -10.34 17.84 -10.37
C VAL A 263 -10.37 16.59 -11.23
N PHE A 264 -9.53 16.54 -12.26
CA PHE A 264 -9.32 15.33 -13.04
C PHE A 264 -8.46 14.33 -12.25
N TRP A 265 -9.01 13.19 -11.87
CA TRP A 265 -8.31 12.10 -11.20
C TRP A 265 -7.80 11.09 -12.22
N ARG A 266 -6.47 11.00 -12.32
CA ARG A 266 -5.78 10.03 -13.19
C ARG A 266 -5.24 8.86 -12.36
N ASP A 267 -5.84 7.69 -12.48
CA ASP A 267 -5.43 6.51 -11.72
C ASP A 267 -5.62 5.22 -12.52
N THR A 268 -4.98 4.13 -12.10
CA THR A 268 -4.88 2.87 -12.81
C THR A 268 -5.42 1.73 -11.94
N HIS A 269 -6.29 0.92 -12.53
CA HIS A 269 -6.85 -0.28 -11.92
C HIS A 269 -6.73 -1.47 -12.89
N LEU A 270 -6.91 -2.68 -12.36
CA LEU A 270 -6.82 -3.91 -13.13
C LEU A 270 -8.10 -4.73 -12.96
N LYS A 271 -8.57 -5.31 -14.05
CA LYS A 271 -9.45 -6.49 -14.04
C LYS A 271 -8.61 -7.72 -14.36
N LEU A 272 -8.75 -8.75 -13.55
CA LEU A 272 -8.02 -10.01 -13.63
C LEU A 272 -9.02 -11.14 -13.86
N GLU A 273 -8.69 -12.02 -14.80
CA GLU A 273 -9.34 -13.31 -15.00
C GLU A 273 -8.23 -14.36 -15.00
N GLY A 274 -8.53 -15.57 -14.53
CA GLY A 274 -7.55 -16.66 -14.50
C GLY A 274 -7.06 -17.02 -13.11
N ASP A 275 -6.00 -17.82 -13.06
CA ASP A 275 -5.48 -18.37 -11.80
C ASP A 275 -5.01 -17.30 -10.80
N ALA A 276 -4.68 -16.09 -11.27
CA ALA A 276 -4.34 -14.95 -10.44
C ALA A 276 -5.48 -14.51 -9.51
N VAL A 277 -6.75 -14.80 -9.86
CA VAL A 277 -7.89 -14.48 -8.97
C VAL A 277 -7.83 -15.30 -7.68
N ASN A 278 -7.30 -16.53 -7.73
CA ASN A 278 -7.06 -17.34 -6.52
C ASN A 278 -6.08 -16.67 -5.56
N LEU A 279 -5.09 -15.93 -6.07
CA LEU A 279 -4.13 -15.21 -5.24
C LEU A 279 -4.78 -14.01 -4.55
N LEU A 280 -5.66 -13.29 -5.24
CA LEU A 280 -6.49 -12.26 -4.61
C LEU A 280 -7.40 -12.86 -3.54
N GLN A 281 -8.02 -14.00 -3.83
CA GLN A 281 -8.89 -14.72 -2.90
C GLN A 281 -8.14 -15.18 -1.65
N LEU A 282 -6.90 -15.62 -1.81
CA LEU A 282 -6.03 -15.97 -0.70
C LEU A 282 -5.75 -14.74 0.18
N GLN A 283 -5.48 -13.58 -0.44
CA GLN A 283 -5.25 -12.34 0.31
C GLN A 283 -6.51 -11.81 1.01
N PHE A 284 -7.67 -11.88 0.36
CA PHE A 284 -8.95 -11.58 0.98
C PHE A 284 -9.25 -12.51 2.16
N MET A 285 -9.01 -13.81 1.99
CA MET A 285 -9.17 -14.81 3.05
C MET A 285 -8.38 -14.45 4.31
N MET A 286 -7.15 -13.95 4.15
CA MET A 286 -6.30 -13.51 5.27
C MET A 286 -6.93 -12.32 6.01
N SER A 287 -7.47 -11.35 5.29
CA SER A 287 -8.22 -10.23 5.88
C SER A 287 -9.50 -10.68 6.56
N TYR A 288 -10.27 -11.53 5.90
CA TYR A 288 -11.50 -12.07 6.44
C TYR A 288 -11.23 -12.86 7.73
N ARG A 289 -10.18 -13.68 7.75
CA ARG A 289 -9.74 -14.39 8.96
C ARG A 289 -9.35 -13.43 10.07
N TYR A 290 -8.63 -12.37 9.72
CA TYR A 290 -8.21 -11.33 10.67
C TYR A 290 -9.42 -10.61 11.29
N CYS A 291 -10.40 -10.21 10.49
CA CYS A 291 -11.58 -9.48 10.95
C CYS A 291 -12.59 -10.38 11.65
N SER A 292 -13.06 -11.44 10.98
CA SER A 292 -14.17 -12.28 11.44
C SER A 292 -13.80 -13.28 12.52
N LYS A 293 -12.51 -13.66 12.60
CA LYS A 293 -12.02 -14.82 13.40
C LYS A 293 -12.68 -16.15 13.02
N LYS A 294 -13.35 -16.24 11.87
CA LYS A 294 -13.87 -17.48 11.27
C LYS A 294 -12.85 -18.10 10.33
N THR A 295 -12.88 -19.42 10.15
CA THR A 295 -12.03 -20.11 9.16
C THR A 295 -12.71 -20.02 7.80
N PHE A 296 -11.94 -19.75 6.76
CA PHE A 296 -12.46 -19.69 5.39
C PHE A 296 -12.23 -21.04 4.67
N PRO A 297 -13.22 -21.56 3.92
CA PRO A 297 -13.05 -22.84 3.20
C PRO A 297 -11.97 -22.75 2.12
N PHE A 298 -10.96 -23.62 2.20
CA PHE A 298 -9.90 -23.72 1.20
C PHE A 298 -10.27 -24.76 0.13
N GLY A 299 -10.87 -24.31 -0.97
CA GLY A 299 -11.23 -25.15 -2.11
C GLY A 299 -12.44 -24.63 -2.90
N PRO A 300 -12.99 -25.44 -3.83
CA PRO A 300 -14.22 -25.12 -4.53
C PRO A 300 -15.38 -24.90 -3.54
N PRO A 301 -16.31 -23.97 -3.84
CA PRO A 301 -16.42 -23.21 -5.08
C PRO A 301 -15.56 -21.92 -5.13
N TYR A 302 -14.85 -21.55 -4.05
CA TYR A 302 -14.13 -20.27 -3.93
C TYR A 302 -12.78 -20.23 -4.64
N PHE A 303 -12.10 -21.38 -4.73
CA PHE A 303 -10.83 -21.52 -5.44
C PHE A 303 -11.02 -22.47 -6.61
N ARG A 304 -10.67 -22.02 -7.81
CA ARG A 304 -10.86 -22.76 -9.07
C ARG A 304 -9.64 -22.59 -9.96
N ARG A 305 -9.22 -23.65 -10.64
CA ARG A 305 -8.26 -23.52 -11.74
C ARG A 305 -9.00 -22.98 -12.96
N SER A 306 -8.38 -22.02 -13.65
CA SER A 306 -8.97 -21.42 -14.84
C SER A 306 -8.89 -22.34 -16.06
N ASP A 307 -9.89 -22.23 -16.92
CA ASP A 307 -9.88 -22.82 -18.26
C ASP A 307 -9.17 -21.94 -19.30
N LEU A 308 -8.75 -20.72 -18.91
CA LEU A 308 -7.93 -19.88 -19.78
C LEU A 308 -6.65 -20.60 -20.18
N ARG A 309 -6.20 -20.34 -21.41
CA ARG A 309 -4.96 -20.88 -21.97
C ARG A 309 -4.20 -19.73 -22.63
N GLU A 310 -3.84 -18.74 -21.81
CA GLU A 310 -3.14 -17.52 -22.21
C GLU A 310 -1.74 -17.50 -21.58
N ASN A 311 -0.78 -16.84 -22.23
CA ASN A 311 0.61 -16.82 -21.77
C ASN A 311 0.95 -15.54 -20.98
N CYS A 312 0.13 -15.20 -19.98
CA CYS A 312 0.25 -13.98 -19.19
C CYS A 312 0.60 -14.29 -17.73
N PHE A 313 1.89 -14.28 -17.43
CA PHE A 313 2.34 -14.60 -16.08
C PHE A 313 2.07 -13.46 -15.09
N VAL A 314 1.58 -13.83 -13.91
CA VAL A 314 1.24 -12.90 -12.82
C VAL A 314 1.71 -13.44 -11.48
N ASP A 315 2.36 -12.57 -10.71
CA ASP A 315 2.51 -12.70 -9.25
C ASP A 315 1.63 -11.64 -8.57
N ILE A 316 1.10 -11.95 -7.38
CA ILE A 316 0.42 -10.98 -6.52
C ILE A 316 1.21 -10.81 -5.23
N VAL A 317 1.61 -9.58 -4.98
CA VAL A 317 2.44 -9.22 -3.82
C VAL A 317 1.58 -8.49 -2.82
N ALA A 318 1.36 -9.11 -1.68
CA ALA A 318 0.81 -8.45 -0.51
C ALA A 318 1.93 -8.09 0.47
N SER A 319 1.81 -6.91 1.08
CA SER A 319 2.72 -6.45 2.13
C SER A 319 1.91 -5.82 3.25
N GLY A 320 2.35 -5.92 4.49
CA GLY A 320 1.65 -5.37 5.63
C GLY A 320 2.53 -5.28 6.87
N PRO A 321 2.02 -4.72 7.96
CA PRO A 321 2.75 -4.62 9.23
C PRO A 321 3.05 -6.01 9.83
N ASP A 322 2.39 -7.07 9.39
CA ASP A 322 2.68 -8.47 9.70
C ASP A 322 3.76 -9.12 8.87
N SER A 323 4.07 -8.59 7.70
CA SER A 323 5.05 -9.20 6.81
C SER A 323 6.43 -9.20 7.47
N GLU A 324 7.11 -10.35 7.39
CA GLU A 324 8.48 -10.50 7.89
C GLU A 324 9.43 -9.52 7.19
N PHE A 325 9.17 -9.29 5.91
CA PHE A 325 9.89 -8.37 5.04
C PHE A 325 8.91 -7.37 4.42
N PRO A 326 9.34 -6.13 4.11
CA PRO A 326 8.52 -5.17 3.36
C PRO A 326 8.46 -5.58 1.88
N MET A 327 7.64 -6.58 1.56
CA MET A 327 7.73 -7.29 0.28
C MET A 327 7.36 -6.45 -0.93
N ALA A 328 6.41 -5.53 -0.80
CA ALA A 328 6.08 -4.59 -1.87
C ALA A 328 7.31 -3.72 -2.23
N MET A 329 7.97 -3.15 -1.21
CA MET A 329 9.20 -2.37 -1.37
C MET A 329 10.34 -3.20 -1.97
N GLN A 330 10.58 -4.42 -1.46
CA GLN A 330 11.65 -5.30 -1.96
C GLN A 330 11.40 -5.73 -3.41
N THR A 331 10.14 -5.97 -3.79
CA THR A 331 9.75 -6.28 -5.16
C THR A 331 10.08 -5.11 -6.09
N ILE A 332 9.70 -3.89 -5.71
CA ILE A 332 10.01 -2.66 -6.47
C ILE A 332 11.53 -2.46 -6.58
N LEU A 333 12.26 -2.61 -5.47
CA LEU A 333 13.71 -2.47 -5.43
C LEU A 333 14.41 -3.48 -6.36
N MET A 334 13.97 -4.74 -6.32
CA MET A 334 14.49 -5.79 -7.17
C MET A 334 14.20 -5.51 -8.65
N ALA A 335 12.99 -5.04 -8.97
CA ALA A 335 12.61 -4.65 -10.31
C ALA A 335 13.49 -3.50 -10.87
N ILE A 336 13.77 -2.48 -10.07
CA ILE A 336 14.69 -1.37 -10.42
C ILE A 336 16.10 -1.91 -10.71
N ASN A 337 16.62 -2.79 -9.86
CA ASN A 337 17.96 -3.35 -10.02
C ASN A 337 18.08 -4.25 -11.25
N LEU A 338 17.03 -5.00 -11.59
CA LEU A 338 16.98 -5.90 -12.74
C LEU A 338 16.71 -5.19 -14.08
N ALA A 339 16.31 -3.92 -14.06
CA ALA A 339 16.11 -3.12 -15.27
C ALA A 339 17.37 -3.10 -16.15
N LYS A 340 17.21 -3.15 -17.47
CA LYS A 340 18.32 -3.13 -18.43
C LYS A 340 18.35 -1.88 -19.29
N ARG A 341 17.20 -1.24 -19.53
CA ARG A 341 17.02 -0.15 -20.49
C ARG A 341 16.25 1.02 -19.88
N SER A 342 15.10 0.77 -19.26
CA SER A 342 14.21 1.84 -18.83
C SER A 342 13.39 1.50 -17.59
N ILE A 343 13.06 2.54 -16.83
CA ILE A 343 12.20 2.51 -15.65
C ILE A 343 11.24 3.69 -15.79
N ARG A 344 9.94 3.41 -15.86
CA ARG A 344 8.88 4.43 -15.90
C ARG A 344 7.99 4.26 -14.67
N ILE A 345 7.80 5.34 -13.93
CA ILE A 345 7.06 5.34 -12.67
C ILE A 345 6.04 6.46 -12.69
N SER A 346 4.79 6.12 -12.40
CA SER A 346 3.77 7.09 -11.98
C SER A 346 3.43 6.79 -10.52
N ASN A 347 3.49 7.82 -9.67
CA ASN A 347 3.14 7.69 -8.25
C ASN A 347 2.65 9.04 -7.69
N PRO A 348 1.57 9.07 -6.88
CA PRO A 348 1.13 10.32 -6.24
C PRO A 348 2.13 10.83 -5.20
N TYR A 349 2.82 9.93 -4.51
CA TYR A 349 3.67 10.27 -3.37
C TYR A 349 5.07 9.68 -3.56
N PHE A 350 6.05 10.55 -3.80
CA PHE A 350 7.46 10.17 -3.97
C PHE A 350 8.27 10.64 -2.77
N ILE A 351 8.19 9.86 -1.70
CA ILE A 351 8.96 10.04 -0.46
C ILE A 351 9.74 8.73 -0.20
N PRO A 352 10.60 8.31 -1.15
CA PRO A 352 11.21 6.99 -1.10
C PRO A 352 12.16 6.88 0.09
N ASN A 353 12.35 5.66 0.58
CA ASN A 353 13.46 5.36 1.46
C ASN A 353 14.79 5.39 0.69
N GLU A 354 15.90 5.36 1.44
CA GLU A 354 17.25 5.45 0.86
C GLU A 354 17.56 4.30 -0.10
N GLN A 355 16.96 3.12 0.08
CA GLN A 355 17.15 1.97 -0.79
C GLN A 355 16.57 2.22 -2.19
N ILE A 356 15.31 2.66 -2.28
CA ILE A 356 14.66 2.98 -3.56
C ILE A 356 15.33 4.20 -4.21
N LEU A 357 15.62 5.24 -3.41
CA LEU A 357 16.30 6.44 -3.88
C LEU A 357 17.64 6.12 -4.55
N THR A 358 18.50 5.38 -3.84
CA THR A 358 19.82 5.00 -4.33
C THR A 358 19.73 4.11 -5.56
N ALA A 359 18.80 3.16 -5.59
CA ALA A 359 18.63 2.26 -6.73
C ALA A 359 18.21 3.00 -8.01
N LEU A 360 17.29 3.96 -7.91
CA LEU A 360 16.89 4.81 -9.04
C LEU A 360 18.05 5.69 -9.53
N GLN A 361 18.82 6.27 -8.61
CA GLN A 361 20.01 7.05 -8.94
C GLN A 361 21.06 6.22 -9.66
N MET A 362 21.37 5.03 -9.12
CA MET A 362 22.33 4.10 -9.74
C MET A 362 21.86 3.65 -11.13
N ALA A 363 20.56 3.37 -11.30
CA ALA A 363 19.99 3.02 -12.60
C ALA A 363 20.21 4.14 -13.63
N ALA A 364 19.93 5.40 -13.26
CA ALA A 364 20.14 6.55 -14.13
C ALA A 364 21.63 6.79 -14.43
N LEU A 365 22.50 6.72 -13.42
CA LEU A 365 23.96 6.86 -13.58
C LEU A 365 24.57 5.75 -14.44
N ALA A 366 23.98 4.56 -14.45
CA ALA A 366 24.35 3.46 -15.33
C ALA A 366 23.87 3.65 -16.79
N GLY A 367 23.21 4.77 -17.11
CA GLY A 367 22.73 5.11 -18.46
C GLY A 367 21.34 4.58 -18.79
N LYS A 368 20.60 4.02 -17.83
CA LYS A 368 19.21 3.59 -18.05
C LYS A 368 18.29 4.82 -18.09
N THR A 369 17.25 4.77 -18.91
CA THR A 369 16.24 5.84 -18.96
C THR A 369 15.30 5.72 -17.76
N VAL A 370 15.39 6.62 -16.79
CA VAL A 370 14.48 6.67 -15.64
C VAL A 370 13.54 7.86 -15.79
N GLN A 371 12.23 7.61 -15.85
CA GLN A 371 11.19 8.63 -15.96
C GLN A 371 10.22 8.51 -14.79
N LEU A 372 9.90 9.65 -14.17
CA LEU A 372 9.02 9.74 -13.01
C LEU A 372 7.95 10.79 -13.28
N ILE A 373 6.67 10.41 -13.24
CA ILE A 373 5.52 11.32 -13.27
C ILE A 373 4.97 11.46 -11.85
N LEU A 374 4.85 12.70 -11.40
CA LEU A 374 4.33 13.10 -10.11
C LEU A 374 3.22 14.14 -10.27
N PRO A 375 2.33 14.32 -9.29
CA PRO A 375 1.32 15.38 -9.35
C PRO A 375 1.96 16.76 -9.33
N PHE A 376 1.50 17.67 -10.19
CA PHE A 376 1.89 19.09 -10.11
C PHE A 376 1.34 19.75 -8.85
N ARG A 377 0.10 19.41 -8.47
CA ARG A 377 -0.54 19.81 -7.21
C ARG A 377 -0.92 18.57 -6.42
N GLY A 378 -0.42 18.47 -5.18
CA GLY A 378 -0.78 17.40 -4.27
C GLY A 378 -2.12 17.68 -3.56
N ASP A 379 -2.64 16.65 -2.90
CA ASP A 379 -3.78 16.70 -1.99
C ASP A 379 -3.39 17.07 -0.55
N SER A 380 -2.10 17.00 -0.22
CA SER A 380 -1.55 17.37 1.09
C SER A 380 -0.30 18.24 0.96
N PHE A 381 -0.32 19.40 1.62
CA PHE A 381 0.79 20.35 1.65
C PHE A 381 2.10 19.70 2.15
N PHE A 382 2.05 19.00 3.29
CA PHE A 382 3.23 18.39 3.90
C PHE A 382 3.80 17.27 3.02
N VAL A 383 2.93 16.43 2.45
CA VAL A 383 3.34 15.33 1.57
C VAL A 383 3.96 15.86 0.28
N GLN A 384 3.35 16.88 -0.33
CA GLN A 384 3.86 17.50 -1.54
C GLN A 384 5.25 18.11 -1.33
N HIS A 385 5.44 18.91 -0.28
CA HIS A 385 6.74 19.52 0.02
C HIS A 385 7.80 18.49 0.45
N ALA A 386 7.42 17.44 1.17
CA ALA A 386 8.32 16.32 1.46
C ALA A 386 8.79 15.64 0.17
N ALA A 387 7.89 15.36 -0.78
CA ALA A 387 8.25 14.76 -2.07
C ALA A 387 9.15 15.68 -2.92
N GLN A 388 8.85 16.99 -2.94
CA GLN A 388 9.66 18.00 -3.65
C GLN A 388 11.11 18.05 -3.17
N SER A 389 11.37 17.72 -1.90
CA SER A 389 12.72 17.68 -1.33
C SER A 389 13.65 16.65 -1.99
N TYR A 390 13.10 15.59 -2.60
CA TYR A 390 13.86 14.53 -3.27
C TYR A 390 14.12 14.80 -4.75
N ILE A 391 13.40 15.73 -5.38
CA ILE A 391 13.47 15.96 -6.82
C ILE A 391 14.85 16.44 -7.26
N LYS A 392 15.52 17.27 -6.45
CA LYS A 392 16.86 17.76 -6.78
C LYS A 392 17.85 16.60 -6.95
N SER A 393 17.84 15.62 -6.05
CA SER A 393 18.79 14.50 -6.09
C SER A 393 18.49 13.53 -7.24
N MET A 394 17.25 13.47 -7.71
CA MET A 394 16.86 12.73 -8.92
C MET A 394 17.36 13.44 -10.19
N LEU A 395 17.11 14.74 -10.31
CA LEU A 395 17.56 15.53 -11.46
C LEU A 395 19.09 15.59 -11.57
N ASP A 396 19.80 15.62 -10.43
CA ASP A 396 21.26 15.65 -10.39
C ASP A 396 21.90 14.35 -10.94
N THR A 397 21.18 13.21 -10.95
CA THR A 397 21.65 11.92 -11.48
C THR A 397 21.10 11.57 -12.86
N GLY A 398 20.35 12.47 -13.50
CA GLY A 398 19.82 12.27 -14.85
C GLY A 398 18.44 11.60 -14.92
N VAL A 399 17.76 11.42 -13.78
CA VAL A 399 16.34 10.99 -13.78
C VAL A 399 15.49 12.11 -14.40
N LYS A 400 14.60 11.75 -15.32
CA LYS A 400 13.64 12.67 -15.94
C LYS A 400 12.39 12.75 -15.09
N VAL A 401 12.13 13.91 -14.49
CA VAL A 401 10.94 14.13 -13.65
C VAL A 401 9.94 14.98 -14.42
N TYR A 402 8.68 14.60 -14.35
CA TYR A 402 7.55 15.26 -14.98
C TYR A 402 6.47 15.55 -13.95
N PHE A 403 5.88 16.75 -13.99
CA PHE A 403 4.71 17.08 -13.19
C PHE A 403 3.44 17.07 -14.05
N TYR A 404 2.50 16.20 -13.69
CA TYR A 404 1.19 16.07 -14.34
C TYR A 404 0.29 17.26 -13.98
N GLN A 405 -0.22 17.97 -14.99
CA GLN A 405 -0.91 19.25 -14.82
C GLN A 405 -2.42 19.20 -15.05
N LYS A 406 -2.93 18.20 -15.78
CA LYS A 406 -4.36 18.08 -16.07
C LYS A 406 -5.23 17.88 -14.83
N GLY A 407 -4.66 17.36 -13.74
CA GLY A 407 -5.32 17.20 -12.45
C GLY A 407 -4.42 16.49 -11.45
N PHE A 408 -4.96 15.52 -10.71
CA PHE A 408 -4.22 14.73 -9.74
C PHE A 408 -3.92 13.34 -10.28
N ILE A 409 -2.63 13.02 -10.45
CA ILE A 409 -2.19 11.67 -10.81
C ILE A 409 -2.04 10.83 -9.55
N HIS A 410 -2.93 9.86 -9.39
CA HIS A 410 -2.98 8.92 -8.28
C HIS A 410 -2.58 7.50 -8.69
N ALA A 411 -2.16 7.27 -9.93
CA ALA A 411 -1.64 5.98 -10.39
C ALA A 411 -0.42 5.51 -9.57
N LYS A 412 -0.36 4.21 -9.23
CA LYS A 412 0.83 3.54 -8.68
C LYS A 412 1.27 2.44 -9.63
N SER A 413 1.98 2.86 -10.67
CA SER A 413 2.39 1.96 -11.74
C SER A 413 3.86 2.12 -12.06
N ILE A 414 4.52 0.98 -12.26
CA ILE A 414 5.92 0.89 -12.64
C ILE A 414 6.02 -0.01 -13.87
N ALA A 415 6.66 0.48 -14.93
CA ALA A 415 7.03 -0.30 -16.09
C ALA A 415 8.56 -0.41 -16.16
N ILE A 416 9.06 -1.64 -16.21
CA ILE A 416 10.49 -1.95 -16.32
C ILE A 416 10.77 -2.56 -17.69
N ASP A 417 11.64 -1.88 -18.44
CA ASP A 417 11.96 -2.21 -19.82
C ASP A 417 10.68 -2.44 -20.65
N ASP A 418 10.63 -3.56 -21.35
CA ASP A 418 9.59 -3.96 -22.29
C ASP A 418 8.96 -5.32 -21.93
N ASN A 419 9.09 -5.77 -20.67
CA ASN A 419 8.52 -7.05 -20.24
C ASN A 419 8.12 -7.22 -18.75
N LEU A 420 8.06 -6.14 -17.94
CA LEU A 420 7.59 -6.23 -16.56
C LEU A 420 6.80 -4.99 -16.16
N ALA A 421 5.58 -5.19 -15.63
CA ALA A 421 4.78 -4.15 -14.99
C ALA A 421 4.52 -4.48 -13.52
N ILE A 422 4.41 -3.44 -12.69
CA ILE A 422 3.92 -3.52 -11.32
C ILE A 422 2.82 -2.47 -11.20
N VAL A 423 1.60 -2.88 -10.85
CA VAL A 423 0.45 -1.98 -10.66
C VAL A 423 -0.28 -2.38 -9.40
N GLY A 424 -0.67 -1.42 -8.56
CA GLY A 424 -1.32 -1.74 -7.29
C GLY A 424 -1.70 -0.51 -6.47
N SER A 425 -1.69 -0.68 -5.15
CA SER A 425 -1.99 0.37 -4.18
C SER A 425 -0.73 1.03 -3.59
N VAL A 426 0.47 0.48 -3.86
CA VAL A 426 1.73 0.83 -3.18
C VAL A 426 2.24 2.22 -3.57
N ASN A 427 2.19 3.18 -2.64
CA ASN A 427 2.89 4.46 -2.82
C ASN A 427 4.39 4.29 -2.57
N LEU A 428 5.20 5.22 -3.11
CA LEU A 428 6.64 5.23 -2.86
C LEU A 428 6.95 6.06 -1.59
N ASP A 429 6.40 5.64 -0.46
CA ASP A 429 6.55 6.28 0.86
C ASP A 429 6.77 5.26 1.99
N TYR A 430 7.14 5.76 3.18
CA TYR A 430 7.41 4.90 4.33
C TYR A 430 6.17 4.20 4.85
N ARG A 431 5.00 4.86 4.82
CA ARG A 431 3.74 4.26 5.26
C ARG A 431 3.38 3.02 4.45
N SER A 432 3.41 3.10 3.13
CA SER A 432 3.09 1.99 2.23
C SER A 432 4.08 0.84 2.36
N PHE A 433 5.35 1.14 2.63
CA PHE A 433 6.36 0.10 2.77
C PHE A 433 6.32 -0.65 4.11
N TYR A 434 5.89 -0.01 5.21
CA TYR A 434 6.07 -0.57 6.55
C TYR A 434 4.83 -0.61 7.43
N LEU A 435 3.80 0.18 7.14
CA LEU A 435 2.66 0.39 8.02
C LEU A 435 1.34 -0.04 7.39
N ASN A 436 1.09 0.31 6.13
CA ASN A 436 -0.14 -0.05 5.45
C ASN A 436 -0.11 -1.51 4.99
N SER A 437 -1.28 -2.15 4.99
CA SER A 437 -1.49 -3.34 4.17
C SER A 437 -1.67 -2.91 2.72
N GLU A 438 -0.79 -3.36 1.83
CA GLU A 438 -0.73 -3.00 0.42
C GLU A 438 -0.84 -4.24 -0.46
N ILE A 439 -1.25 -4.04 -1.71
CA ILE A 439 -1.27 -5.08 -2.74
C ILE A 439 -0.74 -4.54 -4.07
N ALA A 440 0.03 -5.37 -4.77
CA ALA A 440 0.50 -5.10 -6.12
C ALA A 440 0.40 -6.36 -6.99
N VAL A 441 0.13 -6.16 -8.27
CA VAL A 441 0.15 -7.18 -9.30
C VAL A 441 1.41 -6.98 -10.12
N VAL A 442 2.24 -8.01 -10.20
CA VAL A 442 3.43 -8.06 -11.04
C VAL A 442 3.05 -8.82 -12.30
N VAL A 443 2.99 -8.13 -13.43
CA VAL A 443 2.56 -8.69 -14.73
C VAL A 443 3.75 -8.82 -15.65
N TYR A 444 3.96 -10.03 -16.17
CA TYR A 444 5.02 -10.35 -17.13
C TYR A 444 4.42 -10.62 -18.52
N ASP A 445 3.76 -9.61 -19.08
CA ASP A 445 3.15 -9.68 -20.41
C ASP A 445 3.47 -8.42 -21.25
N LYS A 446 3.89 -8.64 -22.50
CA LYS A 446 4.31 -7.56 -23.39
C LYS A 446 3.14 -6.71 -23.88
N GLN A 447 1.98 -7.32 -24.12
CA GLN A 447 0.82 -6.60 -24.63
C GLN A 447 0.23 -5.68 -23.57
N PHE A 448 0.10 -6.19 -22.34
CA PHE A 448 -0.28 -5.41 -21.17
C PHE A 448 0.70 -4.25 -20.95
N LEU A 449 2.01 -4.51 -21.00
CA LEU A 449 3.00 -3.47 -20.81
C LEU A 449 2.97 -2.41 -21.93
N HIS A 450 2.66 -2.79 -23.17
CA HIS A 450 2.47 -1.83 -24.26
C HIS A 450 1.29 -0.89 -23.99
N LYS A 451 0.16 -1.42 -23.48
CA LYS A 451 -0.99 -0.60 -23.04
C LYS A 451 -0.61 0.33 -21.89
N LEU A 452 0.10 -0.19 -20.88
CA LEU A 452 0.56 0.61 -19.74
C LEU A 452 1.53 1.72 -20.16
N ASN A 453 2.47 1.41 -21.06
CA ASN A 453 3.38 2.41 -21.63
C ASN A 453 2.64 3.45 -22.46
N SER A 454 1.61 3.05 -23.22
CA SER A 454 0.80 3.99 -23.99
C SER A 454 0.04 4.97 -23.07
N ALA A 455 -0.51 4.47 -21.96
CA ALA A 455 -1.11 5.32 -20.94
C ALA A 455 -0.09 6.29 -20.32
N PHE A 456 1.13 5.82 -20.03
CA PHE A 456 2.21 6.67 -19.53
C PHE A 456 2.60 7.77 -20.54
N GLU A 457 2.69 7.46 -21.83
CA GLU A 457 2.97 8.46 -22.87
C GLU A 457 1.85 9.49 -23.01
N GLN A 458 0.58 9.09 -22.82
CA GLN A 458 -0.54 10.03 -22.75
C GLN A 458 -0.41 10.94 -21.53
N ASP A 459 -0.09 10.38 -20.36
CA ASP A 459 0.13 11.14 -19.14
C ASP A 459 1.29 12.15 -19.30
N LEU A 460 2.31 11.84 -20.12
CA LEU A 460 3.40 12.77 -20.45
C LEU A 460 2.95 13.97 -21.29
N GLN A 461 1.94 13.82 -22.16
CA GLN A 461 1.41 14.94 -22.95
C GLN A 461 0.76 16.01 -22.08
N ASP A 462 0.16 15.57 -20.96
CA ASP A 462 -0.45 16.43 -19.94
C ASP A 462 0.55 16.81 -18.81
N SER A 463 1.86 16.60 -19.02
CA SER A 463 2.89 16.83 -18.02
C SER A 463 3.97 17.81 -18.47
N VAL A 464 4.56 18.52 -17.50
CA VAL A 464 5.71 19.40 -17.73
C VAL A 464 7.00 18.74 -17.25
N HIS A 465 7.98 18.67 -18.15
CA HIS A 465 9.32 18.19 -17.83
C HIS A 465 10.07 19.21 -16.96
N ILE A 466 10.67 18.73 -15.86
CA ILE A 466 11.37 19.58 -14.90
C ILE A 466 12.84 19.69 -15.25
N GLU A 467 13.24 20.88 -15.67
CA GLU A 467 14.65 21.17 -15.94
C GLU A 467 15.45 21.34 -14.65
N ARG A 468 16.60 20.65 -14.59
CA ARG A 468 17.57 20.75 -13.47
C ARG A 468 17.95 22.20 -13.16
N ARG A 469 18.15 23.04 -14.17
CA ARG A 469 18.53 24.46 -14.00
C ARG A 469 17.44 25.25 -13.31
N LEU A 470 16.19 25.10 -13.76
CA LEU A 470 15.03 25.78 -13.17
C LEU A 470 14.80 25.30 -11.73
N TRP A 471 14.87 23.99 -11.48
CA TRP A 471 14.65 23.44 -10.15
C TRP A 471 15.65 23.93 -9.10
N LYS A 472 16.91 24.17 -9.50
CA LYS A 472 17.96 24.70 -8.63
C LYS A 472 17.75 26.18 -8.26
N ASN A 473 17.05 26.93 -9.09
CA ASN A 473 16.82 28.37 -8.92
C ASN A 473 15.53 28.70 -8.14
N ARG A 474 14.83 27.70 -7.60
CA ARG A 474 13.71 27.93 -6.67
C ARG A 474 14.14 28.74 -5.46
N SER A 475 13.20 29.46 -4.85
CA SER A 475 13.49 30.33 -3.72
C SER A 475 14.08 29.54 -2.56
N ILE A 476 14.95 30.20 -1.78
CA ILE A 476 15.55 29.60 -0.58
C ILE A 476 14.45 29.22 0.42
N TRP A 477 13.38 30.01 0.50
CA TRP A 477 12.23 29.75 1.37
C TRP A 477 11.46 28.49 0.98
N GLU A 478 11.15 28.28 -0.30
CA GLU A 478 10.51 27.03 -0.77
C GLU A 478 11.38 25.81 -0.44
N ARG A 479 12.69 25.91 -0.70
CA ARG A 479 13.64 24.83 -0.40
C ARG A 479 13.76 24.55 1.11
N PHE A 480 13.62 25.58 1.94
CA PHE A 480 13.61 25.44 3.39
C PHE A 480 12.33 24.71 3.86
N ILE A 481 11.17 25.07 3.31
CA ILE A 481 9.90 24.39 3.59
C ILE A 481 9.95 22.93 3.16
N ASP A 482 10.48 22.63 1.96
CA ASP A 482 10.69 21.26 1.48
C ASP A 482 11.54 20.45 2.47
N ALA A 483 12.66 21.02 2.94
CA ALA A 483 13.56 20.38 3.88
C ALA A 483 12.92 20.16 5.26
N LEU A 484 12.11 21.11 5.74
CA LEU A 484 11.36 20.97 6.99
C LEU A 484 10.32 19.86 6.89
N CYS A 485 9.55 19.83 5.80
CA CYS A 485 8.55 18.79 5.55
C CYS A 485 9.19 17.40 5.41
N ARG A 486 10.41 17.31 4.84
CA ARG A 486 11.17 16.06 4.77
C ARG A 486 11.43 15.44 6.15
N LEU A 487 11.55 16.22 7.21
CA LEU A 487 11.72 15.68 8.58
C LEU A 487 10.51 14.87 9.06
N LEU A 488 9.33 15.10 8.46
CA LEU A 488 8.10 14.36 8.75
C LEU A 488 8.00 13.04 7.98
N THR A 489 8.91 12.75 7.04
CA THR A 489 8.93 11.53 6.22
C THR A 489 8.65 10.22 6.99
N PRO A 490 9.20 9.98 8.20
CA PRO A 490 8.90 8.75 8.94
C PRO A 490 7.44 8.59 9.40
N LEU A 491 6.66 9.69 9.35
CA LEU A 491 5.23 9.75 9.69
C LEU A 491 4.33 9.75 8.44
N LEU A 492 4.89 10.13 7.29
CA LEU A 492 4.22 10.36 6.01
C LEU A 492 4.23 9.13 5.10
#